data_AF-A0A3P7NYN0-F1
#
_entry.id   AF-A0A3P7NYN0-F1
#
_cell.length_a   1.000
_cell.length_b   1.000
_cell.length_c   1.000
_cell.angle_alpha   90.00
_cell.angle_beta   90.00
_cell.angle_gamma   90.00
#
_symmetry.space_group_name_H-M   'P 1'
#
loop_
_entity.id
_entity.type
_entity.pdbx_description
1 polymer ?
#
loop_
_entity_poly.entity_id
_entity_poly.type
_entity_poly.pdbx_seq_one_letter_code
_entity_poly.pdbx_strand_id
1 'polypeptide(L)'
;MLVNRIYFIFVTFFTMITFSLLLDNPILAGVITLILISTGYIVIALFRNKKRLHLLEDLCDPKAFIEATEHQRGITGKDPKINAYLNVDHSAGLILLGKYHEAKDRLLSIDPKYLSPKNGTLLIYNINLISCYYGLGDVTEADNLYEAKMPLLSPINSKLTLYTKLLIAERFYIHGKLLESKEKYKACLEEKVSLRQRLCILYSLAQIDEKLEDLKAAQIKYEEVAKLGNQLWVAKDAQQKLQVLSS
;
A
#
# COMPACT_ATOMS: atom_id res chain seq x y z
N MET A 1 23.39 0.68 -14.44
CA MET A 1 22.64 1.94 -14.73
C MET A 1 23.05 2.60 -16.05
N LEU A 2 24.35 2.71 -16.38
CA LEU A 2 24.82 3.38 -17.61
C LEU A 2 24.42 2.65 -18.92
N VAL A 3 24.50 1.31 -18.93
CA VAL A 3 24.21 0.49 -20.13
C VAL A 3 22.76 0.66 -20.62
N ASN A 4 21.78 0.72 -19.70
CA ASN A 4 20.38 0.93 -20.06
C ASN A 4 20.10 2.36 -20.58
N ARG A 5 20.85 3.37 -20.11
CA ARG A 5 20.68 4.75 -20.60
C ARG A 5 21.25 4.92 -22.01
N ILE A 6 22.42 4.34 -22.27
CA ILE A 6 23.07 4.36 -23.59
C ILE A 6 22.18 3.65 -24.63
N TYR A 7 21.70 2.45 -24.31
CA TYR A 7 20.77 1.73 -25.19
C TYR A 7 19.52 2.56 -25.50
N PHE A 8 18.96 3.22 -24.49
CA PHE A 8 17.77 4.05 -24.67
C PHE A 8 18.02 5.24 -25.60
N ILE A 9 19.17 5.91 -25.45
CA ILE A 9 19.59 7.02 -26.32
C ILE A 9 19.70 6.54 -27.77
N PHE A 10 20.31 5.38 -28.00
CA PHE A 10 20.41 4.80 -29.35
C PHE A 10 19.04 4.48 -29.94
N VAL A 11 18.14 3.88 -29.16
CA VAL A 11 16.76 3.60 -29.61
C VAL A 11 16.04 4.90 -29.95
N THR A 12 16.11 5.93 -29.10
CA THR A 12 15.48 7.23 -29.37
C THR A 12 16.02 7.86 -30.65
N PHE A 13 17.34 7.86 -30.85
CA PHE A 13 17.97 8.44 -32.04
C PHE A 13 17.59 7.67 -33.32
N PHE A 14 17.60 6.33 -33.26
CA PHE A 14 17.18 5.49 -34.38
C PHE A 14 15.71 5.74 -34.74
N THR A 15 14.82 5.79 -33.74
CA THR A 15 13.39 6.06 -33.93
C THR A 15 13.17 7.43 -34.59
N MET A 16 13.91 8.46 -34.15
CA MET A 16 13.84 9.80 -34.72
C MET A 16 14.28 9.84 -36.18
N ILE A 17 15.37 9.15 -36.54
CA ILE A 17 15.84 9.05 -37.92
C ILE A 17 14.79 8.34 -38.79
N THR A 18 14.26 7.21 -38.31
CA THR A 18 13.23 6.45 -39.05
C THR A 18 12.00 7.32 -39.33
N PHE A 19 11.50 8.06 -38.34
CA PHE A 19 10.37 8.96 -38.55
C PHE A 19 10.71 10.16 -39.42
N SER A 20 11.94 10.70 -39.34
CA SER A 20 12.36 11.81 -40.19
C SER A 20 12.41 11.40 -41.67
N LEU A 21 12.78 10.15 -41.96
CA LEU A 21 12.79 9.58 -43.30
C LEU A 21 11.38 9.21 -43.82
N LEU A 22 10.46 8.87 -42.92
CA LEU A 22 9.08 8.48 -43.28
C LEU A 22 8.14 9.68 -43.50
N LEU A 23 8.36 10.78 -42.77
CA LEU A 23 7.44 11.92 -42.72
C LEU A 23 7.92 13.13 -43.52
N ASP A 24 9.14 13.10 -44.07
CA ASP A 24 9.82 14.21 -44.74
C ASP A 24 9.76 15.55 -43.98
N ASN A 25 9.57 15.49 -42.66
CA ASN A 25 9.46 16.64 -41.78
C ASN A 25 10.19 16.35 -40.47
N PRO A 26 11.44 16.84 -40.32
CA PRO A 26 12.27 16.52 -39.16
C PRO A 26 11.71 17.10 -37.84
N ILE A 27 11.01 18.24 -37.90
CA ILE A 27 10.40 18.85 -36.71
C ILE A 27 9.25 17.96 -36.23
N LEU A 28 8.36 17.55 -37.13
CA LEU A 28 7.23 16.67 -36.79
C LEU A 28 7.71 15.30 -36.28
N ALA A 29 8.74 14.72 -36.91
CA ALA A 29 9.37 13.48 -36.47
C ALA A 29 9.95 13.58 -35.05
N GLY A 30 10.62 14.70 -34.73
CA GLY A 30 11.13 14.97 -33.39
C GLY A 30 10.03 15.01 -32.33
N VAL A 31 8.92 15.71 -32.61
CA VAL A 31 7.76 15.79 -31.70
C VAL A 31 7.13 14.43 -31.46
N ILE A 32 6.87 13.65 -32.53
CA ILE A 32 6.29 12.30 -32.42
C ILE A 32 7.20 11.38 -31.62
N THR A 33 8.51 11.43 -31.87
CA THR A 33 9.50 10.62 -31.13
C THR A 33 9.46 10.95 -29.64
N LEU A 34 9.44 12.24 -29.27
CA LEU A 34 9.39 12.66 -27.88
C LEU A 34 8.13 12.15 -27.17
N ILE A 35 6.97 12.23 -27.83
CA ILE A 35 5.69 11.71 -27.31
C ILE A 35 5.76 10.19 -27.11
N LEU A 36 6.25 9.45 -28.11
CA LEU A 36 6.35 8.00 -28.06
C LEU A 36 7.25 7.53 -26.92
N ILE A 37 8.44 8.14 -26.81
CA ILE A 37 9.42 7.81 -25.76
C ILE A 37 8.87 8.16 -24.37
N SER A 38 8.29 9.34 -24.20
CA SER A 38 7.70 9.76 -22.93
C SER A 38 6.57 8.83 -22.50
N THR A 39 5.71 8.42 -23.44
CA THR A 39 4.63 7.46 -23.19
C THR A 39 5.20 6.10 -22.78
N GLY A 40 6.23 5.61 -23.48
CA GLY A 40 6.92 4.36 -23.13
C GLY A 40 7.49 4.38 -21.71
N TYR A 41 8.09 5.48 -21.28
CA TYR A 41 8.58 5.64 -19.91
C TYR A 41 7.47 5.55 -18.86
N ILE A 42 6.34 6.21 -19.12
CA ILE A 42 5.16 6.16 -18.24
C ILE A 42 4.64 4.72 -18.16
N VAL A 43 4.50 4.02 -19.28
CA VAL A 43 4.03 2.62 -19.31
C VAL A 43 4.96 1.69 -18.51
N ILE A 44 6.29 1.82 -18.68
CA ILE A 44 7.27 1.04 -17.92
C ILE A 44 7.19 1.36 -16.42
N ALA A 45 6.99 2.62 -16.04
CA ALA A 45 6.81 3.01 -14.64
C ALA A 45 5.54 2.40 -14.04
N LEU A 46 4.42 2.44 -14.77
CA LEU A 46 3.16 1.84 -14.35
C LEU A 46 3.27 0.31 -14.21
N PHE A 47 3.91 -0.37 -15.16
CA PHE A 47 4.10 -1.82 -15.11
C PHE A 47 4.95 -2.25 -13.91
N ARG A 48 6.06 -1.54 -13.64
CA ARG A 48 6.88 -1.78 -12.44
C ARG A 48 6.10 -1.58 -11.16
N ASN A 49 5.31 -0.50 -11.09
CA ASN A 49 4.48 -0.24 -9.92
C ASN A 49 3.45 -1.34 -9.72
N LYS A 50 2.80 -1.81 -10.78
CA LYS A 50 1.84 -2.92 -10.72
C LYS A 50 2.51 -4.22 -10.26
N LYS A 51 3.67 -4.57 -10.80
CA LYS A 51 4.44 -5.76 -10.38
C LYS A 51 4.83 -5.68 -8.91
N ARG A 52 5.24 -4.50 -8.45
CA ARG A 52 5.57 -4.27 -7.04
C ARG A 52 4.34 -4.46 -6.15
N LEU A 53 3.23 -3.80 -6.47
CA LEU A 53 1.98 -3.94 -5.70
C LEU A 53 1.45 -5.38 -5.70
N HIS A 54 1.63 -6.14 -6.78
CA HIS A 54 1.24 -7.55 -6.84
C HIS A 54 1.94 -8.42 -5.78
N LEU A 55 3.22 -8.15 -5.47
CA LEU A 55 3.96 -8.83 -4.38
C LEU A 55 3.23 -8.67 -3.05
N LEU A 56 2.67 -7.49 -2.80
CA LEU A 56 1.99 -7.17 -1.56
C LEU A 56 0.54 -7.64 -1.52
N GLU A 57 -0.23 -7.32 -2.57
CA GLU A 57 -1.68 -7.45 -2.58
C GLU A 57 -2.15 -8.88 -2.87
N ASP A 58 -1.43 -9.61 -3.73
CA ASP A 58 -1.83 -10.94 -4.18
C ASP A 58 -0.93 -12.04 -3.63
N LEU A 59 0.38 -11.80 -3.50
CA LEU A 59 1.33 -12.78 -2.96
C LEU A 59 1.53 -12.68 -1.44
N CYS A 60 0.94 -11.66 -0.81
CA CYS A 60 1.03 -11.43 0.63
C CYS A 60 2.49 -11.43 1.15
N ASP A 61 3.41 -10.89 0.34
CA ASP A 61 4.84 -10.84 0.65
C ASP A 61 5.32 -9.39 0.86
N PRO A 62 5.13 -8.84 2.08
CA PRO A 62 5.59 -7.50 2.41
C PRO A 62 7.12 -7.34 2.36
N LYS A 63 7.92 -8.40 2.54
CA LYS A 63 9.38 -8.30 2.44
C LYS A 63 9.83 -8.09 1.00
N ALA A 64 9.33 -8.91 0.08
CA ALA A 64 9.62 -8.76 -1.34
C ALA A 64 9.13 -7.40 -1.88
N PHE A 65 7.98 -6.92 -1.39
CA PHE A 65 7.48 -5.58 -1.72
C PHE A 65 8.40 -4.45 -1.23
N ILE A 66 8.93 -4.56 0.00
CA ILE A 66 9.90 -3.61 0.56
C ILE A 66 11.19 -3.60 -0.28
N GLU A 67 11.74 -4.78 -0.58
CA GLU A 67 12.96 -4.91 -1.39
C GLU A 67 12.77 -4.32 -2.79
N ALA A 68 11.63 -4.59 -3.43
CA ALA A 68 11.28 -4.00 -4.72
C ALA A 68 11.07 -2.47 -4.63
N THR A 69 10.60 -1.95 -3.50
CA THR A 69 10.47 -0.50 -3.24
C THR A 69 11.84 0.16 -3.14
N GLU A 70 12.79 -0.44 -2.41
CA GLU A 70 14.15 0.08 -2.30
C GLU A 70 14.94 -0.07 -3.61
N HIS A 71 14.71 -1.14 -4.37
CA HIS A 71 15.25 -1.25 -5.73
C HIS A 71 14.72 -0.12 -6.64
N GLN A 72 13.42 0.17 -6.59
CA GLN A 72 12.83 1.28 -7.33
C GLN A 72 13.43 2.63 -6.91
N ARG A 73 13.72 2.83 -5.62
CA ARG A 73 14.42 4.02 -5.11
C ARG A 73 15.79 4.20 -5.76
N GLY A 74 16.55 3.11 -5.90
CA GLY A 74 17.84 3.11 -6.59
C GLY A 74 17.74 3.55 -8.06
N ILE A 75 16.60 3.32 -8.72
CA ILE A 75 16.35 3.75 -10.10
C ILE A 75 15.93 5.23 -10.17
N THR A 76 15.08 5.68 -9.26
CA THR A 76 14.53 7.06 -9.27
C THR A 76 15.49 8.10 -8.70
N GLY A 77 16.48 7.66 -7.92
CA GLY A 77 17.53 8.52 -7.39
C GLY A 77 17.05 9.41 -6.23
N LYS A 78 17.55 10.64 -6.18
CA LYS A 78 17.41 11.54 -5.02
C LYS A 78 16.20 12.49 -5.07
N ASP A 79 15.27 12.30 -6.01
CA ASP A 79 14.07 13.15 -6.08
C ASP A 79 13.28 13.08 -4.74
N PRO A 80 13.18 14.18 -3.98
CA PRO A 80 12.58 14.15 -2.66
C PRO A 80 11.10 13.77 -2.67
N LYS A 81 10.38 14.15 -3.73
CA LYS A 81 8.93 13.89 -3.85
C LYS A 81 8.66 12.43 -4.16
N ILE A 82 9.40 11.84 -5.08
CA ILE A 82 9.32 10.40 -5.38
C ILE A 82 9.75 9.60 -4.14
N ASN A 83 10.81 10.03 -3.45
CA ASN A 83 11.27 9.37 -2.24
C ASN A 83 10.26 9.42 -1.09
N ALA A 84 9.49 10.52 -0.97
CA ALA A 84 8.37 10.59 -0.04
C ALA A 84 7.31 9.53 -0.36
N TYR A 85 6.95 9.35 -1.63
CA TYR A 85 5.96 8.33 -2.03
C TYR A 85 6.46 6.91 -1.77
N LEU A 86 7.72 6.64 -2.10
CA LEU A 86 8.34 5.33 -1.81
C LEU A 86 8.47 5.09 -0.30
N ASN A 87 8.65 6.13 0.53
CA ASN A 87 8.65 5.99 1.98
C ASN A 87 7.26 5.65 2.53
N VAL A 88 6.19 6.24 1.99
CA VAL A 88 4.81 5.86 2.34
C VAL A 88 4.56 4.39 2.01
N ASP A 89 4.94 3.95 0.80
CA ASP A 89 4.82 2.56 0.38
C ASP A 89 5.64 1.62 1.28
N HIS A 90 6.91 1.91 1.49
CA HIS A 90 7.80 1.12 2.34
C HIS A 90 7.23 0.96 3.76
N SER A 91 6.65 2.03 4.30
CA SER A 91 6.02 2.00 5.62
C SER A 91 4.78 1.11 5.67
N ALA A 92 3.98 1.06 4.59
CA ALA A 92 2.88 0.10 4.49
C ALA A 92 3.38 -1.35 4.52
N GLY A 93 4.50 -1.65 3.86
CA GLY A 93 5.16 -2.96 3.96
C GLY A 93 5.61 -3.29 5.39
N LEU A 94 6.21 -2.32 6.09
CA LEU A 94 6.65 -2.49 7.49
C LEU A 94 5.46 -2.73 8.43
N ILE A 95 4.36 -2.00 8.27
CA ILE A 95 3.10 -2.20 9.01
C ILE A 95 2.60 -3.65 8.81
N LEU A 96 2.65 -4.16 7.58
CA LEU A 96 2.23 -5.53 7.26
C LEU A 96 3.21 -6.61 7.74
N LEU A 97 4.39 -6.22 8.22
CA LEU A 97 5.32 -7.07 8.98
C LEU A 97 5.20 -6.89 10.50
N GLY A 98 4.29 -6.05 10.99
CA GLY A 98 4.14 -5.73 12.41
C GLY A 98 5.24 -4.83 12.96
N LYS A 99 6.05 -4.20 12.09
CA LYS A 99 7.17 -3.32 12.44
C LYS A 99 6.71 -1.87 12.60
N TYR A 100 5.76 -1.64 13.51
CA TYR A 100 5.08 -0.35 13.66
C TYR A 100 6.03 0.80 14.04
N HIS A 101 7.02 0.56 14.90
CA HIS A 101 7.99 1.59 15.28
C HIS A 101 8.83 2.04 14.07
N GLU A 102 9.41 1.09 13.32
CA GLU A 102 10.20 1.39 12.11
C GLU A 102 9.35 2.10 11.04
N ALA A 103 8.08 1.71 10.89
CA ALA A 103 7.15 2.35 9.97
C ALA A 103 6.84 3.80 10.39
N LYS A 104 6.57 4.03 11.69
CA LYS A 104 6.30 5.35 12.26
C LYS A 104 7.48 6.29 12.04
N ASP A 105 8.69 5.88 12.41
CA ASP A 105 9.89 6.71 12.25
C ASP A 105 10.12 7.09 10.79
N ARG A 106 9.92 6.14 9.87
CA ARG A 106 10.08 6.40 8.44
C ARG A 106 9.01 7.36 7.92
N LEU A 107 7.76 7.24 8.35
CA LEU A 107 6.69 8.19 7.99
C LEU A 107 7.04 9.58 8.51
N LEU A 108 7.39 9.73 9.79
CA LEU A 108 7.71 11.02 10.40
C LEU A 108 8.93 11.71 9.77
N SER A 109 9.82 10.96 9.11
CA SER A 109 10.94 11.53 8.35
C SER A 109 10.54 12.20 7.02
N ILE A 110 9.29 12.03 6.57
CA ILE A 110 8.79 12.61 5.32
C ILE A 110 8.43 14.08 5.55
N ASP A 111 9.02 14.97 4.74
CA ASP A 111 8.56 16.36 4.66
C ASP A 111 7.15 16.41 4.02
N PRO A 112 6.11 16.86 4.76
CA PRO A 112 4.73 16.84 4.29
C PRO A 112 4.48 17.66 3.01
N LYS A 113 5.35 18.61 2.67
CA LYS A 113 5.19 19.43 1.45
C LYS A 113 5.24 18.60 0.16
N TYR A 114 5.79 17.39 0.22
CA TYR A 114 5.86 16.48 -0.92
C TYR A 114 4.60 15.63 -1.10
N LEU A 115 3.74 15.59 -0.08
CA LEU A 115 2.48 14.85 -0.09
C LEU A 115 1.34 15.76 -0.53
N SER A 116 0.35 15.18 -1.21
CA SER A 116 -0.77 15.94 -1.77
C SER A 116 -2.11 15.27 -1.50
N PRO A 117 -3.16 16.03 -1.13
CA PRO A 117 -4.51 15.51 -1.09
C PRO A 117 -5.03 15.17 -2.50
N LYS A 118 -4.59 15.89 -3.53
CA LYS A 118 -5.08 15.76 -4.92
C LYS A 118 -4.78 14.40 -5.55
N ASN A 119 -3.72 13.72 -5.08
CA ASN A 119 -3.34 12.39 -5.56
C ASN A 119 -3.48 11.31 -4.47
N GLY A 120 -4.08 11.64 -3.32
CA GLY A 120 -4.32 10.72 -2.21
C GLY A 120 -3.09 10.34 -1.38
N THR A 121 -1.89 10.80 -1.71
CA THR A 121 -0.66 10.43 -0.97
C THR A 121 -0.67 10.94 0.46
N LEU A 122 -1.23 12.13 0.70
CA LEU A 122 -1.40 12.66 2.05
C LEU A 122 -2.42 11.85 2.87
N LEU A 123 -3.46 11.33 2.24
CA LEU A 123 -4.44 10.46 2.91
C LEU A 123 -3.80 9.13 3.32
N ILE A 124 -3.10 8.46 2.40
CA ILE A 124 -2.41 7.19 2.70
C ILE A 124 -1.37 7.38 3.80
N TYR A 125 -0.61 8.48 3.75
CA TYR A 125 0.34 8.83 4.81
C TYR A 125 -0.32 8.89 6.19
N ASN A 126 -1.43 9.62 6.32
CA ASN A 126 -2.12 9.75 7.60
C ASN A 126 -2.75 8.43 8.05
N ILE A 127 -3.36 7.66 7.14
CA ILE A 127 -3.89 6.32 7.46
C ILE A 127 -2.78 5.43 8.02
N ASN A 128 -1.63 5.35 7.34
CA ASN A 128 -0.51 4.53 7.79
C ASN A 128 0.03 4.99 9.15
N LEU A 129 0.12 6.30 9.38
CA LEU A 129 0.61 6.84 10.65
C LEU A 129 -0.37 6.56 11.79
N ILE A 130 -1.68 6.70 11.56
CA ILE A 130 -2.72 6.34 12.54
C ILE A 130 -2.65 4.84 12.86
N SER A 131 -2.55 3.97 11.85
CA SER A 131 -2.39 2.53 12.06
C SER A 131 -1.09 2.17 12.80
N CYS A 132 -0.01 2.95 12.62
CA CYS A 132 1.20 2.78 13.43
C CYS A 132 0.95 3.10 14.92
N TYR A 133 0.27 4.20 15.22
CA TYR A 133 -0.06 4.55 16.60
C TYR A 133 -0.98 3.51 17.25
N TYR A 134 -2.04 3.04 16.56
CA TYR A 134 -2.86 1.94 17.06
C TYR A 134 -2.05 0.66 17.28
N GLY A 135 -1.19 0.28 16.32
CA GLY A 135 -0.33 -0.90 16.44
C GLY A 135 0.69 -0.82 17.58
N LEU A 136 1.02 0.38 18.05
CA LEU A 136 1.89 0.61 19.21
C LEU A 136 1.12 0.74 20.54
N GLY A 137 -0.22 0.81 20.49
CA GLY A 137 -1.06 1.07 21.66
C GLY A 137 -1.22 2.54 22.02
N ASP A 138 -0.69 3.47 21.20
CA ASP A 138 -0.77 4.92 21.38
C ASP A 138 -2.15 5.44 20.89
N VAL A 139 -3.24 4.98 21.52
CA VAL A 139 -4.63 5.22 21.07
C VAL A 139 -4.98 6.72 21.05
N THR A 140 -4.53 7.48 22.05
CA THR A 140 -4.81 8.92 22.16
C THR A 140 -4.21 9.70 20.99
N GLU A 141 -2.97 9.44 20.63
CA GLU A 141 -2.26 10.05 19.51
C GLU A 141 -2.91 9.67 18.16
N ALA A 142 -3.30 8.40 18.02
CA ALA A 142 -4.03 7.92 16.85
C ALA A 142 -5.36 8.67 16.67
N ASP A 143 -6.14 8.83 17.73
CA ASP A 143 -7.42 9.54 17.72
C ASP A 143 -7.25 11.03 17.45
N ASN A 144 -6.29 11.69 18.11
CA ASN A 144 -5.98 13.09 17.87
C ASN A 144 -5.62 13.34 16.40
N LEU A 145 -4.81 12.44 15.81
CA LEU A 145 -4.45 12.53 14.40
C LEU A 145 -5.65 12.25 13.49
N TYR A 146 -6.48 11.26 13.83
CA TYR A 146 -7.70 10.93 13.09
C TYR A 146 -8.64 12.15 13.01
N GLU A 147 -9.02 12.71 14.16
CA GLU A 147 -9.97 13.83 14.24
C GLU A 147 -9.41 15.11 13.59
N ALA A 148 -8.10 15.36 13.71
CA ALA A 148 -7.49 16.55 13.14
C ALA A 148 -7.26 16.48 11.63
N LYS A 149 -7.04 15.29 11.05
CA LYS A 149 -6.59 15.15 9.65
C LYS A 149 -7.62 14.50 8.74
N MET A 150 -8.30 13.43 9.18
CA MET A 150 -9.16 12.64 8.30
C MET A 150 -10.35 13.42 7.74
N PRO A 151 -11.05 14.29 8.50
CA PRO A 151 -12.16 15.10 7.96
C PRO A 151 -11.76 16.05 6.82
N LEU A 152 -10.48 16.39 6.72
CA LEU A 152 -9.95 17.32 5.71
C LEU A 152 -9.50 16.61 4.42
N LEU A 153 -9.50 15.27 4.40
CA LEU A 153 -8.90 14.46 3.35
C LEU A 153 -9.93 13.52 2.71
N SER A 154 -10.57 13.99 1.64
CA SER A 154 -11.52 13.17 0.88
C SER A 154 -10.80 12.10 0.04
N PRO A 155 -11.24 10.82 0.08
CA PRO A 155 -10.72 9.79 -0.82
C PRO A 155 -11.09 10.11 -2.27
N ILE A 156 -10.12 10.01 -3.18
CA ILE A 156 -10.28 10.38 -4.60
C ILE A 156 -10.64 9.21 -5.52
N ASN A 157 -10.65 7.98 -5.00
CA ASN A 157 -11.02 6.76 -5.74
C ASN A 157 -11.51 5.68 -4.77
N SER A 158 -12.14 4.62 -5.31
CA SER A 158 -12.70 3.52 -4.53
C SER A 158 -11.69 2.80 -3.65
N LYS A 159 -10.44 2.64 -4.11
CA LYS A 159 -9.37 2.03 -3.32
C LYS A 159 -9.09 2.82 -2.04
N LEU A 160 -9.02 4.14 -2.13
CA LEU A 160 -8.83 5.01 -0.97
C LEU A 160 -10.07 5.05 -0.08
N THR A 161 -11.26 5.01 -0.66
CA THR A 161 -12.52 4.91 0.10
C THR A 161 -12.52 3.64 0.96
N LEU A 162 -12.12 2.50 0.38
CA LEU A 162 -11.98 1.25 1.11
C LEU A 162 -10.97 1.36 2.26
N TYR A 163 -9.80 1.97 2.06
CA TYR A 163 -8.83 2.16 3.14
C TYR A 163 -9.36 3.03 4.27
N THR A 164 -10.10 4.11 3.96
CA THR A 164 -10.76 4.92 4.99
C THR A 164 -11.81 4.12 5.75
N LYS A 165 -12.62 3.29 5.07
CA LYS A 165 -13.61 2.41 5.72
C LYS A 165 -12.94 1.39 6.64
N LEU A 166 -11.82 0.80 6.22
CA LEU A 166 -11.06 -0.14 7.03
C LEU A 166 -10.48 0.52 8.28
N LEU A 167 -9.94 1.74 8.16
CA LEU A 167 -9.46 2.51 9.31
C LEU A 167 -10.59 2.82 10.31
N ILE A 168 -11.79 3.15 9.80
CA ILE A 168 -12.98 3.36 10.64
C ILE A 168 -13.36 2.06 11.38
N ALA A 169 -13.36 0.92 10.68
CA ALA A 169 -13.64 -0.38 11.30
C ALA A 169 -12.61 -0.74 12.39
N GLU A 170 -11.33 -0.51 12.13
CA GLU A 170 -10.24 -0.70 13.09
C GLU A 170 -10.42 0.20 14.32
N ARG A 171 -10.75 1.48 14.09
CA ARG A 171 -11.03 2.41 15.19
C ARG A 171 -12.20 1.94 16.07
N PHE A 172 -13.30 1.48 15.48
CA PHE A 172 -14.41 0.90 16.25
C PHE A 172 -13.96 -0.29 17.10
N TYR A 173 -13.10 -1.16 16.56
CA TYR A 173 -12.53 -2.28 17.29
C TYR A 173 -11.71 -1.83 18.50
N ILE A 174 -10.78 -0.88 18.30
CA ILE A 174 -9.92 -0.32 19.34
C ILE A 174 -10.74 0.31 20.48
N HIS A 175 -11.86 0.96 20.15
CA HIS A 175 -12.77 1.57 21.11
C HIS A 175 -13.80 0.59 21.70
N GLY A 176 -13.66 -0.72 21.47
CA GLY A 176 -14.54 -1.75 22.04
C GLY A 176 -15.95 -1.82 21.44
N LYS A 177 -16.22 -1.09 20.35
CA LYS A 177 -17.48 -1.11 19.60
C LYS A 177 -17.50 -2.28 18.62
N LEU A 178 -17.51 -3.49 19.19
CA LEU A 178 -17.21 -4.73 18.48
C LEU A 178 -18.24 -5.06 17.40
N LEU A 179 -19.54 -4.84 17.66
CA LEU A 179 -20.60 -5.14 16.69
C LEU A 179 -20.54 -4.20 15.49
N GLU A 180 -20.37 -2.91 15.74
CA GLU A 180 -20.22 -1.91 14.69
C GLU A 180 -18.95 -2.16 13.87
N SER A 181 -17.84 -2.49 14.53
CA SER A 181 -16.60 -2.89 13.84
C SER A 181 -16.82 -4.11 12.94
N LYS A 182 -17.50 -5.15 13.45
CA LYS A 182 -17.82 -6.39 12.71
C LYS A 182 -18.65 -6.08 11.46
N GLU A 183 -19.68 -5.25 11.58
CA GLU A 183 -20.52 -4.84 10.46
C GLU A 183 -19.71 -4.08 9.39
N LYS A 184 -18.86 -3.13 9.81
CA LYS A 184 -18.01 -2.37 8.88
C LYS A 184 -17.01 -3.26 8.14
N TYR A 185 -16.37 -4.20 8.82
CA TYR A 185 -15.47 -5.16 8.19
C TYR A 185 -16.21 -6.08 7.20
N LYS A 186 -17.39 -6.58 7.56
CA LYS A 186 -18.23 -7.38 6.65
C LYS A 186 -18.62 -6.59 5.40
N ALA A 187 -19.06 -5.34 5.55
CA ALA A 187 -19.38 -4.48 4.42
C ALA A 187 -18.17 -4.25 3.49
N CYS A 188 -16.94 -4.21 4.03
CA CYS A 188 -15.74 -4.11 3.21
C CYS A 188 -15.45 -5.38 2.39
N LEU A 189 -15.88 -6.57 2.85
CA LEU A 189 -15.72 -7.84 2.11
C LEU A 189 -16.69 -7.96 0.92
N GLU A 190 -17.76 -7.18 0.89
CA GLU A 190 -18.69 -7.10 -0.24
C GLU A 190 -18.11 -6.28 -1.41
N GLU A 191 -17.05 -5.50 -1.15
CA GLU A 191 -16.33 -4.74 -2.17
C GLU A 191 -15.22 -5.57 -2.85
N LYS A 192 -14.67 -5.05 -3.95
CA LYS A 192 -13.51 -5.65 -4.59
C LYS A 192 -12.25 -5.44 -3.72
N VAL A 193 -11.85 -6.49 -3.01
CA VAL A 193 -10.66 -6.53 -2.16
C VAL A 193 -9.57 -7.43 -2.76
N SER A 194 -8.30 -7.10 -2.49
CA SER A 194 -7.16 -7.99 -2.76
C SER A 194 -7.12 -9.16 -1.77
N LEU A 195 -6.32 -10.19 -2.06
CA LEU A 195 -6.12 -11.31 -1.12
C LEU A 195 -5.61 -10.78 0.22
N ARG A 196 -4.57 -9.94 0.20
CA ARG A 196 -4.03 -9.33 1.42
C ARG A 196 -5.08 -8.56 2.22
N GLN A 197 -5.90 -7.74 1.56
CA GLN A 197 -6.99 -7.02 2.23
C GLN A 197 -7.99 -7.97 2.88
N ARG A 198 -8.41 -9.00 2.14
CA ARG A 198 -9.31 -10.04 2.65
C ARG A 198 -8.75 -10.68 3.91
N LEU A 199 -7.49 -11.10 3.90
CA LEU A 199 -6.87 -11.77 5.05
C LEU A 199 -6.72 -10.84 6.26
N CYS A 200 -6.37 -9.56 6.06
CA CYS A 200 -6.38 -8.59 7.16
C CYS A 200 -7.78 -8.39 7.75
N ILE A 201 -8.82 -8.30 6.91
CA ILE A 201 -10.21 -8.17 7.36
C ILE A 201 -10.66 -9.43 8.11
N LEU A 202 -10.35 -10.62 7.60
CA LEU A 202 -10.68 -11.89 8.25
C LEU A 202 -9.99 -12.03 9.60
N TYR A 203 -8.74 -11.60 9.71
CA TYR A 203 -8.02 -11.57 10.98
C TYR A 203 -8.72 -10.66 12.00
N SER A 204 -9.08 -9.44 11.62
CA SER A 204 -9.82 -8.52 12.52
C SER A 204 -11.19 -9.08 12.90
N LEU A 205 -11.92 -9.71 11.97
CA LEU A 205 -13.18 -10.38 12.25
C LEU A 205 -13.01 -11.56 13.22
N ALA A 206 -11.93 -12.34 13.08
CA ALA A 206 -11.60 -13.44 13.98
C ALA A 206 -11.35 -12.95 15.41
N GLN A 207 -10.61 -11.85 15.55
CA GLN A 207 -10.38 -11.22 16.85
C GLN A 207 -11.68 -10.70 17.49
N ILE A 208 -12.62 -10.20 16.68
CA ILE A 208 -13.94 -9.80 17.17
C ILE A 208 -14.74 -11.01 17.61
N ASP A 209 -14.77 -12.07 16.81
CA ASP A 209 -15.49 -13.31 17.14
C ASP A 209 -14.96 -13.94 18.42
N GLU A 210 -13.63 -13.95 18.62
CA GLU A 210 -12.98 -14.40 19.85
C GLU A 210 -13.44 -13.57 21.07
N LYS A 211 -13.48 -12.24 20.95
CA LYS A 211 -13.98 -11.35 22.01
C LYS A 211 -15.48 -11.49 22.29
N LEU A 212 -16.25 -11.99 21.33
CA LEU A 212 -17.68 -12.28 21.45
C LEU A 212 -17.96 -13.76 21.80
N GLU A 213 -16.93 -14.52 22.17
CA GLU A 213 -16.99 -15.94 22.54
C GLU A 213 -17.48 -16.89 21.42
N ASP A 214 -17.51 -16.42 20.16
CA ASP A 214 -17.76 -17.26 18.99
C ASP A 214 -16.46 -17.90 18.48
N LEU A 215 -15.91 -18.81 19.31
CA LEU A 215 -14.59 -19.41 19.09
C LEU A 215 -14.52 -20.24 17.80
N LYS A 216 -15.64 -20.87 17.40
CA LYS A 216 -15.70 -21.63 16.14
C LYS A 216 -15.57 -20.71 14.93
N ALA A 217 -16.30 -19.59 14.91
CA ALA A 217 -16.20 -18.64 13.82
C ALA A 217 -14.83 -17.96 13.77
N ALA A 218 -14.21 -17.70 14.93
CA ALA A 218 -12.85 -17.18 15.02
C ALA A 218 -11.82 -18.17 14.46
N GLN A 219 -11.89 -19.44 14.87
CA GLN A 219 -10.98 -20.49 14.43
C GLN A 219 -10.96 -20.64 12.90
N ILE A 220 -12.12 -20.74 12.26
CA ILE A 220 -12.23 -20.87 10.78
C ILE A 220 -11.51 -19.72 10.07
N LYS A 221 -11.65 -18.48 10.57
CA LYS A 221 -11.01 -17.31 9.97
C LYS A 221 -9.51 -17.29 10.21
N TYR A 222 -9.06 -17.61 11.42
CA TYR A 222 -7.64 -17.72 11.72
C TYR A 222 -6.97 -18.81 10.87
N GLU A 223 -7.62 -19.95 10.63
CA GLU A 223 -7.10 -21.02 9.74
C GLU A 223 -6.89 -20.52 8.31
N GLU A 224 -7.85 -19.78 7.74
CA GLU A 224 -7.71 -19.19 6.39
C GLU A 224 -6.54 -18.18 6.35
N VAL A 225 -6.45 -17.31 7.35
CA VAL A 225 -5.38 -16.29 7.46
C VAL A 225 -4.01 -16.94 7.61
N ALA A 226 -3.88 -17.94 8.49
CA ALA A 226 -2.65 -18.68 8.73
C ALA A 226 -2.16 -19.43 7.48
N LYS A 227 -3.10 -19.97 6.69
CA LYS A 227 -2.79 -20.76 5.48
C LYS A 227 -2.37 -19.89 4.30
N LEU A 228 -3.04 -18.75 4.09
CA LEU A 228 -2.88 -17.94 2.87
C LEU A 228 -2.06 -16.67 3.07
N GLY A 229 -1.82 -16.24 4.32
CA GLY A 229 -1.22 -14.94 4.60
C GLY A 229 0.28 -14.84 4.40
N ASN A 230 0.96 -15.93 4.02
CA ASN A 230 2.39 -15.95 3.68
C ASN A 230 3.26 -15.21 4.73
N GLN A 231 3.86 -14.07 4.37
CA GLN A 231 4.78 -13.32 5.24
C GLN A 231 4.09 -12.19 6.03
N LEU A 232 2.77 -12.09 6.01
CA LEU A 232 2.03 -11.10 6.80
C LEU A 232 2.14 -11.42 8.29
N TRP A 233 2.29 -10.38 9.13
CA TRP A 233 2.34 -10.57 10.58
C TRP A 233 1.04 -11.20 11.12
N VAL A 234 -0.11 -10.85 10.55
CA VAL A 234 -1.41 -11.43 10.92
C VAL A 234 -1.48 -12.94 10.68
N ALA A 235 -0.74 -13.46 9.70
CA ALA A 235 -0.66 -14.90 9.45
C ALA A 235 0.09 -15.61 10.57
N LYS A 236 1.22 -15.04 11.00
CA LYS A 236 2.01 -15.54 12.12
C LYS A 236 1.21 -15.47 13.42
N ASP A 237 0.52 -14.37 13.67
CA ASP A 237 -0.30 -14.21 14.88
C ASP A 237 -1.50 -15.17 14.87
N ALA A 238 -2.19 -15.33 13.73
CA ALA A 238 -3.26 -16.31 13.58
C ALA A 238 -2.81 -17.75 13.90
N GLN A 239 -1.60 -18.14 13.48
CA GLN A 239 -1.04 -19.45 13.84
C GLN A 239 -0.86 -19.61 15.36
N GLN A 240 -0.43 -18.57 16.05
CA GLN A 240 -0.28 -18.59 17.52
C GLN A 240 -1.65 -18.67 18.19
N LYS A 241 -2.64 -17.90 17.71
CA LYS A 241 -4.02 -17.94 18.20
C LYS A 241 -4.65 -19.32 18.08
N LEU A 242 -4.43 -20.02 16.96
CA LEU A 242 -4.92 -21.38 16.76
C LEU A 242 -4.35 -22.39 17.76
N GLN A 243 -3.06 -22.28 18.09
CA GLN A 243 -2.43 -23.17 19.09
C GLN A 243 -3.06 -23.01 20.47
N VAL A 244 -3.39 -21.77 20.86
CA VAL A 244 -4.06 -21.47 22.14
C VAL A 244 -5.50 -21.98 22.13
N LEU A 245 -6.23 -21.83 21.03
CA LEU A 245 -7.62 -22.29 20.92
C LEU A 245 -7.74 -23.83 20.87
N SER A 246 -6.68 -24.53 20.47
CA SER A 246 -6.62 -26.00 20.46
C SER A 246 -6.12 -26.63 21.76
N SER A 247 -5.68 -25.82 22.73
CA SER A 247 -5.16 -26.26 24.04
C SER A 247 -6.26 -26.21 25.10
#